data_AF-A0A3D2L251-F1
#
_entry.id   AF-A0A3D2L251-F1
#
_cell.length_a   1.000
_cell.length_b   1.000
_cell.length_c   1.000
_cell.angle_alpha   90.00
_cell.angle_beta   90.00
_cell.angle_gamma   90.00
#
_symmetry.space_group_name_H-M   'P 1'
#
loop_
_entity.id
_entity.type
_entity.pdbx_description
1 polymer ?
#
loop_
_entity_poly.entity_id
_entity_poly.type
_entity_poly.pdbx_seq_one_letter_code
_entity_poly.pdbx_strand_id
1 'polypeptide(L)'
;MSNSGHPKDHGHRRGLMLVLSSPSGAGKTTLAKKLIEEFDDVNLSVSATTRPPRPGENDGKDYHFRSVDEFHHMIERREFLEWAHVFDKYYG
;
A
#
# COMPACT_ATOMS: atom_id res chain seq x y z
N MET A 1 31.60 42.34 -0.30
CA MET A 1 31.44 41.44 -1.46
C MET A 1 32.28 40.22 -1.15
N SER A 2 31.82 38.98 -1.01
CA SER A 2 30.67 38.27 -1.57
C SER A 2 30.21 37.20 -0.57
N ASN A 3 28.90 37.15 -0.29
CA ASN A 3 28.29 36.06 0.46
C ASN A 3 28.04 34.89 -0.52
N SER A 4 28.89 33.86 -0.51
CA SER A 4 28.69 32.66 -1.34
C SER A 4 27.65 31.77 -0.66
N GLY A 5 26.37 32.09 -0.90
CA GLY A 5 25.25 31.25 -0.51
C GLY A 5 25.38 29.87 -1.14
N HIS A 6 25.47 28.84 -0.31
CA HIS A 6 25.20 27.48 -0.75
C HIS A 6 23.76 27.42 -1.28
N PRO A 7 23.52 26.86 -2.46
CA PRO A 7 22.16 26.64 -2.93
C PRO A 7 21.51 25.68 -1.93
N LYS A 8 20.43 26.13 -1.28
CA LYS A 8 19.57 25.23 -0.52
C LYS A 8 18.90 24.36 -1.56
N ASP A 9 19.41 23.15 -1.72
CA ASP A 9 18.71 22.08 -2.41
C ASP A 9 17.37 21.90 -1.68
N HIS A 10 16.30 22.45 -2.25
CA HIS A 10 14.93 22.10 -1.86
C HIS A 10 14.64 20.71 -2.42
N GLY A 11 15.51 19.75 -2.09
CA GLY A 11 15.42 18.39 -2.53
C GLY A 11 14.08 17.85 -2.07
N HIS A 12 13.23 17.46 -3.01
CA HIS A 12 12.03 16.70 -2.72
C HIS A 12 12.43 15.56 -1.79
N ARG A 13 12.03 15.64 -0.51
CA ARG A 13 12.27 14.56 0.43
C ARG A 13 11.56 13.34 -0.15
N ARG A 14 12.30 12.25 -0.34
CA ARG A 14 11.69 10.96 -0.68
C ARG A 14 10.74 10.60 0.45
N GLY A 15 9.52 10.21 0.11
CA GLY A 15 8.54 9.73 1.09
C GLY A 15 9.09 8.53 1.87
N LEU A 16 8.58 8.33 3.08
CA LEU A 16 8.94 7.20 3.93
C LEU A 16 7.95 6.05 3.71
N MET A 17 8.45 4.87 3.35
CA MET A 17 7.63 3.65 3.32
C MET A 17 7.66 2.99 4.70
N LEU A 18 6.49 2.88 5.33
CA LEU A 18 6.31 2.23 6.63
C LEU A 18 5.71 0.84 6.44
N VAL A 19 6.39 -0.19 6.96
CA VAL A 19 5.89 -1.57 6.94
C VAL A 19 5.45 -1.98 8.34
N LEU A 20 4.15 -2.20 8.52
CA LEU A 20 3.58 -2.67 9.78
C LEU A 20 3.42 -4.19 9.76
N SER A 21 4.23 -4.91 10.53
CA SER A 21 4.21 -6.38 10.62
C SER A 21 3.86 -6.87 12.03
N SER A 22 3.07 -7.94 12.12
CA SER A 22 2.78 -8.73 13.33
C SER A 22 1.90 -9.94 12.97
N PRO A 23 1.64 -10.91 13.87
CA PRO A 23 0.72 -12.02 13.60
C PRO A 23 -0.72 -11.59 13.28
N SER A 24 -1.52 -12.48 12.70
CA SER A 24 -2.95 -12.22 12.51
C SER A 24 -3.64 -11.93 13.85
N GLY A 25 -4.58 -10.98 13.88
CA GLY A 25 -5.29 -10.57 15.11
C GLY A 25 -4.55 -9.60 16.04
N ALA A 26 -3.27 -9.29 15.80
CA ALA A 26 -2.49 -8.39 16.67
C ALA A 26 -2.71 -6.88 16.43
N GLY A 27 -3.78 -6.47 15.75
CA GLY A 27 -4.20 -5.06 15.67
C GLY A 27 -3.55 -4.19 14.58
N LYS A 28 -2.84 -4.76 13.59
CA LYS A 28 -2.23 -4.01 12.46
C LYS A 28 -3.18 -3.03 11.78
N THR A 29 -4.35 -3.52 11.40
CA THR A 29 -5.38 -2.71 10.73
C THR A 29 -5.86 -1.57 11.62
N THR A 30 -6.00 -1.80 12.92
CA THR A 30 -6.39 -0.76 13.89
C THR A 30 -5.33 0.33 13.99
N LEU A 31 -4.05 -0.04 14.06
CA LEU A 31 -2.95 0.93 14.09
C LEU A 31 -2.84 1.71 12.78
N ALA A 32 -2.94 1.03 11.63
CA ALA A 32 -2.91 1.68 10.32
C ALA A 32 -4.01 2.73 10.16
N LYS A 33 -5.25 2.41 10.60
CA LYS A 33 -6.36 3.37 10.59
C LYS A 33 -6.07 4.61 11.43
N LYS A 34 -5.58 4.42 12.66
CA LYS A 34 -5.19 5.53 13.54
C LYS A 34 -4.10 6.42 12.94
N LEU A 35 -3.13 5.84 12.23
CA LEU A 35 -2.08 6.62 11.56
C LEU A 35 -2.64 7.52 10.45
N ILE A 36 -3.58 7.01 9.65
CA ILE A 36 -4.21 7.78 8.56
C ILE A 36 -5.17 8.84 9.12
N GLU A 37 -5.81 8.58 10.26
CA GLU A 37 -6.68 9.56 10.94
C GLU A 37 -5.89 10.69 11.62
N GLU A 38 -4.69 10.42 12.11
CA GLU A 38 -3.85 11.39 12.84
C GLU A 38 -2.96 12.23 11.91
N PHE A 39 -2.52 11.67 10.77
CA PHE A 39 -1.54 12.31 9.89
C PHE A 39 -2.06 12.44 8.44
N ASP A 40 -2.28 13.68 8.00
CA ASP A 40 -2.78 14.00 6.65
C ASP A 40 -1.82 13.60 5.51
N ASP A 41 -0.54 13.39 5.82
CA ASP A 41 0.50 13.01 4.85
C ASP A 41 0.76 11.50 4.79
N VAL A 42 -0.02 10.69 5.52
CA VAL A 42 0.06 9.23 5.50
C VAL A 42 -1.04 8.65 4.62
N ASN A 43 -0.63 7.85 3.64
CA ASN A 43 -1.55 7.11 2.77
C ASN A 43 -1.36 5.61 2.96
N LEU A 44 -2.47 4.86 2.91
CA LEU A 44 -2.43 3.40 2.92
C LEU A 44 -2.21 2.88 1.50
N SER A 45 -1.29 1.93 1.35
CA SER A 45 -1.22 1.12 0.13
C SER A 45 -2.35 0.10 0.15
N VAL A 46 -3.31 0.22 -0.76
CA VAL A 46 -4.41 -0.73 -0.90
C VAL A 46 -3.97 -1.89 -1.79
N SER A 47 -3.91 -3.09 -1.23
CA SER A 47 -3.53 -4.32 -1.94
C SER A 47 -4.60 -4.77 -2.94
N ALA A 48 -4.23 -5.61 -3.91
CA ALA A 48 -5.14 -6.33 -4.79
C ALA A 48 -5.38 -7.77 -4.30
N THR A 49 -6.53 -8.34 -4.64
CA THR A 49 -6.83 -9.76 -4.39
C THR A 49 -7.79 -10.36 -5.41
N THR A 50 -7.69 -11.67 -5.61
CA THR A 50 -8.66 -12.47 -6.39
C THR A 50 -9.78 -13.09 -5.56
N ARG A 51 -9.77 -12.87 -4.24
CA ARG A 51 -10.90 -13.24 -3.38
C ARG A 51 -12.10 -12.36 -3.70
N PRO A 52 -13.33 -12.91 -3.78
CA PRO A 52 -14.52 -12.07 -3.88
C PRO A 52 -14.67 -11.17 -2.64
N PRO A 53 -15.19 -9.94 -2.79
CA PRO A 53 -15.49 -9.06 -1.66
C PRO A 53 -16.49 -9.73 -0.72
N ARG A 54 -16.27 -9.56 0.59
CA ARG A 54 -17.24 -9.90 1.64
C ARG A 54 -18.32 -8.80 1.71
N PRO A 55 -19.49 -9.10 2.31
CA PRO A 55 -20.49 -8.06 2.57
C PRO A 55 -19.88 -6.86 3.31
N GLY A 56 -20.00 -5.67 2.71
CA GLY A 56 -19.51 -4.41 3.27
C GLY A 56 -18.09 -4.00 2.83
N GLU A 57 -17.34 -4.86 2.14
CA GLU A 57 -16.05 -4.48 1.53
C GLU A 57 -16.26 -3.69 0.23
N ASN A 58 -15.39 -2.71 -0.04
CA ASN A 58 -15.47 -1.83 -1.20
C ASN A 58 -14.18 -1.87 -2.02
N ASP A 59 -14.32 -1.93 -3.36
CA ASP A 59 -13.19 -1.89 -4.28
C ASP A 59 -12.42 -0.57 -4.16
N GLY A 60 -11.09 -0.67 -4.15
CA GLY A 60 -10.18 0.48 -4.01
C GLY A 60 -10.08 1.07 -2.61
N LYS A 61 -10.81 0.53 -1.63
CA LYS A 61 -10.69 0.92 -0.21
C LYS A 61 -10.18 -0.23 0.65
N ASP A 62 -10.82 -1.39 0.56
CA ASP A 62 -10.45 -2.56 1.35
C ASP A 62 -9.41 -3.39 0.58
N TYR A 63 -9.67 -3.64 -0.69
CA TYR A 63 -8.75 -4.21 -1.68
C TYR A 63 -9.11 -3.70 -3.07
N HIS A 64 -8.20 -3.84 -4.03
CA HIS A 64 -8.53 -3.94 -5.45
C HIS A 64 -8.94 -5.37 -5.76
N PHE A 65 -10.24 -5.62 -5.88
CA PHE A 65 -10.79 -6.92 -6.24
C PHE A 65 -10.61 -7.13 -7.74
N ARG A 66 -9.83 -8.14 -8.12
CA ARG A 66 -9.51 -8.45 -9.51
C ARG A 66 -9.86 -9.89 -9.83
N SER A 67 -10.17 -10.15 -11.09
CA SER A 67 -10.22 -11.53 -11.58
C SER A 67 -8.82 -12.16 -11.53
N VAL A 68 -8.77 -13.50 -11.57
CA VAL A 68 -7.49 -14.24 -11.63
C VAL A 68 -6.70 -13.83 -12.87
N ASP A 69 -7.37 -13.71 -14.01
CA ASP A 69 -6.74 -13.30 -15.27
C ASP A 69 -6.14 -11.89 -15.15
N GLU A 70 -6.89 -10.89 -14.67
CA GLU A 70 -6.37 -9.53 -14.47
C GLU A 70 -5.17 -9.52 -13.51
N PHE A 71 -5.22 -10.29 -12.42
CA PHE A 71 -4.11 -10.37 -11.48
C PHE A 71 -2.84 -10.93 -12.14
N HIS A 72 -2.98 -11.95 -13.00
CA HIS A 72 -1.85 -12.48 -13.77
C HIS A 72 -1.27 -11.43 -14.73
N HIS A 73 -2.10 -10.67 -15.43
CA HIS A 73 -1.62 -9.57 -16.27
C HIS A 73 -0.88 -8.49 -15.44
N MET A 74 -1.32 -8.20 -14.22
CA MET A 74 -0.63 -7.28 -13.32
C MET A 74 0.76 -7.80 -12.89
N ILE A 75 0.88 -9.11 -12.62
CA ILE A 75 2.18 -9.77 -12.35
C ILE A 75 3.11 -9.62 -13.56
N GLU A 76 2.62 -9.94 -14.76
CA GLU A 76 3.39 -9.85 -16.01
C GLU A 76 3.90 -8.43 -16.28
N ARG A 77 3.07 -7.42 -15.99
CA ARG A 77 3.41 -6.01 -16.09
C ARG A 77 4.28 -5.48 -14.95
N ARG A 78 4.64 -6.32 -13.98
CA ARG A 78 5.46 -5.97 -12.80
C ARG A 78 4.85 -4.81 -11.98
N GLU A 79 3.54 -4.83 -11.79
CA GLU A 79 2.81 -3.78 -11.06
C GLU A 79 2.83 -3.98 -9.54
N PHE A 80 3.25 -5.14 -9.05
CA PHE A 80 3.34 -5.46 -7.63
C PHE A 80 4.77 -5.38 -7.11
N LEU A 81 4.94 -4.84 -5.90
CA LEU A 81 6.18 -4.94 -5.15
C LEU A 81 6.38 -6.37 -4.61
N GLU A 82 5.30 -6.99 -4.13
CA GLU A 82 5.24 -8.38 -3.69
C GLU A 82 3.87 -8.99 -4.00
N TRP A 83 3.79 -10.31 -4.14
CA TRP A 83 2.51 -11.01 -4.22
C TRP A 83 2.65 -12.46 -3.71
N ALA A 84 1.52 -13.06 -3.33
CA ALA A 84 1.47 -14.43 -2.84
C ALA A 84 0.18 -15.15 -3.27
N HIS A 85 0.27 -16.47 -3.39
CA HIS A 85 -0.88 -17.35 -3.60
C HIS A 85 -1.18 -18.10 -2.30
N VAL A 86 -2.35 -17.85 -1.72
CA VAL A 86 -2.75 -18.34 -0.39
C VAL A 86 -4.21 -18.79 -0.44
N PHE A 87 -4.48 -20.04 -0.06
CA PHE A 87 -5.83 -20.64 -0.06
C PHE A 87 -6.58 -20.45 -1.39
N ASP A 88 -5.93 -20.77 -2.51
CA ASP A 88 -6.48 -20.66 -3.87
C ASP A 88 -6.89 -19.22 -4.28
N LYS A 89 -6.29 -18.21 -3.64
CA LYS A 89 -6.46 -16.78 -3.92
C LYS A 89 -5.12 -16.07 -4.01
N TYR A 90 -5.03 -15.08 -4.88
CA TYR A 90 -3.85 -14.23 -5.03
C TYR A 90 -4.03 -12.95 -4.22
N TYR A 91 -2.92 -12.42 -3.71
CA TYR A 91 -2.82 -11.16 -2.97
C TYR A 91 -1.53 -10.45 -3.40
N GLY A 92 -1.55 -9.13 -3.57
CA GLY A 92 -0.39 -8.31 -3.97
C GLY A 92 -0.59 -6.83 -3.70
#